data_AF-A0A442RSX0-F1
#
_entry.id   AF-A0A442RSX0-F1
#
_cell.length_a   1.000
_cell.length_b   1.000
_cell.length_c   1.000
_cell.angle_alpha   90.00
_cell.angle_beta   90.00
_cell.angle_gamma   90.00
#
_symmetry.space_group_name_H-M   'P 1'
#
loop_
_entity.id
_entity.type
_entity.pdbx_description
1 polymer ?
#
loop_
_entity_poly.entity_id
_entity_poly.type
_entity_poly.pdbx_seq_one_letter_code
_entity_poly.pdbx_strand_id
1 'polypeptide(L)' 'MPLYIRDKEVDALAAKLQCEINAASKTEAVRIALLHELERNHARKPLRDRIAVWQEKCAALGPSDPNFDMKAFTDEAWED' A
#
# COMPACT_ATOMS: atom_id res chain seq x y z
N MET A 1 -16.10 10.68 -9.69
CA MET A 1 -15.93 11.58 -10.86
C MET A 1 -15.62 10.73 -12.09
N PRO A 2 -16.22 11.00 -13.25
CA PRO A 2 -15.91 10.27 -14.48
C PRO A 2 -14.49 10.61 -14.96
N LEU A 3 -13.69 9.59 -15.26
CA LEU A 3 -12.38 9.76 -15.87
C LEU A 3 -12.54 10.14 -17.35
N TYR A 4 -12.02 11.30 -17.77
CA TYR A 4 -12.09 11.74 -19.15
C TYR A 4 -10.76 11.49 -19.87
N ILE A 5 -10.74 10.51 -20.77
CA ILE A 5 -9.55 10.13 -21.55
C ILE A 5 -9.69 10.74 -22.95
N ARG A 6 -8.79 11.66 -23.31
CA ARG A 6 -8.81 12.32 -24.63
C ARG A 6 -8.10 11.51 -25.71
N ASP A 7 -7.15 10.68 -25.29
CA ASP A 7 -6.39 9.83 -26.18
C ASP A 7 -7.18 8.57 -26.52
N LYS A 8 -7.33 8.28 -27.82
CA LYS A 8 -8.15 7.15 -28.30
C LYS A 8 -7.51 5.80 -27.99
N GLU A 9 -6.19 5.72 -27.99
CA GLU A 9 -5.46 4.49 -27.68
C GLU A 9 -5.60 4.15 -26.20
N VAL A 10 -5.46 5.16 -25.33
CA VAL A 10 -5.64 4.99 -23.88
C VAL A 10 -7.08 4.63 -23.53
N ASP A 11 -8.08 5.21 -24.21
CA ASP A 11 -9.49 4.85 -23.98
C ASP A 11 -9.79 3.41 -24.40
N ALA A 12 -9.21 2.96 -25.53
CA ALA A 12 -9.33 1.58 -25.98
C ALA A 12 -8.68 0.59 -25.00
N LEU A 13 -7.51 0.95 -24.45
CA LEU A 13 -6.85 0.15 -23.41
C LEU A 13 -7.68 0.08 -22.13
N ALA A 14 -8.25 1.20 -21.67
CA ALA A 14 -9.12 1.23 -20.50
C ALA A 14 -10.39 0.39 -20.71
N ALA A 15 -10.98 0.44 -21.90
CA ALA A 15 -12.13 -0.39 -22.27
C ALA A 15 -11.78 -1.89 -22.28
N LYS A 16 -10.65 -2.24 -22.89
CA LYS A 16 -10.16 -3.63 -22.94
C LYS A 16 -9.92 -4.16 -21.54
N LEU A 17 -9.21 -3.40 -20.71
CA LEU A 17 -8.93 -3.76 -19.32
C LEU A 17 -10.24 -3.94 -18.54
N GLN A 18 -11.20 -3.01 -18.68
CA GLN A 18 -12.50 -3.13 -18.05
C GLN A 18 -13.16 -4.48 -18.34
N CYS A 19 -13.15 -4.92 -19.59
CA CYS A 19 -13.68 -6.22 -19.99
C CYS A 19 -12.88 -7.39 -19.40
N GLU A 20 -11.55 -7.33 -19.43
CA GLU A 20 -10.69 -8.42 -18.94
C GLU A 20 -10.84 -8.68 -17.44
N ILE A 21 -10.96 -7.63 -16.64
CA ILE A 21 -11.10 -7.75 -15.17
C ILE A 21 -12.55 -7.62 -14.70
N ASN A 22 -13.53 -7.58 -15.61
CA ASN A 22 -14.95 -7.41 -15.33
C ASN A 22 -15.28 -6.22 -14.41
N ALA A 23 -14.58 -5.09 -14.61
CA ALA A 23 -14.79 -3.90 -13.80
C ALA A 23 -16.11 -3.19 -14.18
N ALA A 24 -16.80 -2.65 -13.18
CA ALA A 24 -18.08 -1.95 -13.37
C ALA A 24 -17.97 -0.70 -14.25
N SER A 25 -16.79 -0.09 -14.36
CA SER A 25 -16.53 1.08 -15.20
C SER A 25 -15.08 1.16 -15.65
N LYS A 26 -14.81 1.89 -16.75
CA LYS A 26 -13.44 2.23 -17.19
C LYS A 26 -12.65 2.92 -16.07
N THR A 27 -13.28 3.80 -15.30
CA THR A 27 -12.65 4.48 -14.16
C THR A 27 -12.17 3.48 -13.11
N GLU A 28 -12.99 2.49 -12.77
CA GLU A 28 -12.61 1.46 -11.81
C GLU A 28 -11.50 0.57 -12.36
N ALA A 29 -11.56 0.23 -13.65
CA ALA A 29 -10.52 -0.53 -14.31
C ALA A 29 -9.15 0.17 -14.25
N VAL A 30 -9.13 1.46 -14.58
CA VAL A 30 -7.91 2.29 -14.51
C VAL A 30 -7.43 2.43 -13.07
N ARG A 31 -8.34 2.62 -12.11
CA ARG A 31 -7.98 2.70 -10.68
C ARG A 31 -7.27 1.42 -10.23
N ILE A 32 -7.81 0.25 -10.56
CA ILE A 32 -7.22 -1.05 -10.24
C ILE A 32 -5.83 -1.20 -10.90
N ALA A 33 -5.69 -0.86 -12.18
CA ALA A 33 -4.40 -0.91 -12.86
C ALA A 33 -3.34 -0.02 -12.20
N LEU A 34 -3.71 1.20 -11.80
CA LEU A 34 -2.79 2.12 -11.12
C LEU A 34 -2.38 1.58 -9.75
N LEU A 35 -3.31 1.02 -8.98
CA LEU A 35 -3.01 0.38 -7.69
C LEU A 35 -2.01 -0.77 -7.86
N HIS A 36 -2.26 -1.67 -8.81
CA HIS A 36 -1.36 -2.79 -9.08
C HIS A 36 0.04 -2.32 -9.52
N GLU A 37 0.13 -1.27 -10.34
CA GLU A 37 1.44 -0.77 -10.77
C GLU A 37 2.19 -0.07 -9.65
N LEU A 38 1.49 0.65 -8.78
CA LEU A 38 2.08 1.18 -7.55
C LEU A 38 2.61 0.06 -6.66
N GLU A 39 1.82 -0.99 -6.42
CA GLU A 39 2.24 -2.15 -5.62
C GLU A 39 3.44 -2.86 -6.22
N ARG A 40 3.47 -3.09 -7.54
CA ARG A 40 4.63 -3.68 -8.23
C ARG A 40 5.87 -2.81 -8.06
N ASN A 41 5.74 -1.48 -8.18
CA ASN A 41 6.87 -0.57 -8.00
C ASN A 41 7.33 -0.50 -6.54
N HIS A 42 6.41 -0.62 -5.58
CA HIS A 42 6.76 -0.79 -4.17
C HIS A 42 7.47 -2.13 -3.91
N ALA A 43 7.04 -3.21 -4.55
CA ALA A 43 7.67 -4.53 -4.42
C ALA A 43 9.06 -4.60 -5.09
N ARG A 44 9.27 -3.85 -6.18
CA ARG A 44 10.58 -3.71 -6.85
C ARG A 44 11.62 -2.99 -5.99
N LYS A 45 11.20 -2.20 -4.98
CA LYS A 45 12.16 -1.56 -4.07
C LYS A 45 12.95 -2.64 -3.33
N PRO A 46 14.30 -2.55 -3.31
CA PRO A 46 15.15 -3.45 -2.54
C PRO A 46 14.64 -3.59 -1.10
N LEU A 47 14.70 -4.81 -0.55
CA LEU A 47 14.20 -5.10 0.80
C LEU A 47 14.78 -4.14 1.85
N ARG A 48 16.08 -3.80 1.73
CA ARG A 48 16.75 -2.83 2.61
C ARG A 48 16.04 -1.47 2.63
N ASP A 49 15.59 -0.98 1.47
CA ASP A 49 14.97 0.35 1.33
C ASP A 49 13.54 0.31 1.89
N ARG A 50 12.88 -0.85 1.82
CA ARG A 50 11.57 -1.07 2.44
C ARG A 50 11.65 -1.15 3.97
N ILE A 51 12.70 -1.78 4.51
CA ILE A 51 12.94 -1.91 5.95
C ILE A 51 13.36 -0.55 6.55
N ALA A 52 14.18 0.22 5.85
CA ALA A 52 14.67 1.52 6.30
C ALA A 52 13.54 2.48 6.70
N VAL A 53 12.43 2.51 5.94
CA VAL A 53 11.25 3.34 6.26
C VAL A 53 10.67 3.00 7.63
N TRP A 54 10.63 1.72 8.00
CA TRP A 54 10.13 1.31 9.30
C TRP A 54 11.15 1.55 10.41
N GLN A 55 12.44 1.34 10.13
CA GLN A 55 13.52 1.66 11.06
C GLN A 55 13.56 3.16 11.40
N GLU A 56 13.36 4.05 10.43
CA GLU A 56 13.26 5.50 10.66
C GLU A 56 12.04 5.84 11.54
N LYS A 57 10.88 5.23 11.27
CA LYS A 57 9.69 5.42 12.12
C LYS A 57 9.92 4.97 13.55
N CYS A 58 10.55 3.80 13.75
CA CYS A 58 10.91 3.32 15.08
C CYS A 58 11.93 4.25 15.76
N ALA A 59 12.94 4.73 15.03
CA ALA A 59 13.92 5.67 15.56
C ALA A 59 13.27 7.01 15.96
N ALA A 60 12.24 7.46 15.23
CA ALA A 60 11.49 8.67 15.55
C ALA A 60 10.63 8.56 16.83
N LEU A 61 10.31 7.34 17.29
CA LEU A 61 9.63 7.12 18.57
C LEU A 61 10.54 7.38 19.77
N GLY A 62 11.85 7.50 19.56
CA GLY A 62 12.85 7.69 20.60
C GLY A 62 13.51 6.38 21.04
N PRO A 63 14.49 6.46 21.95
CA PRO A 63 15.20 5.29 22.44
C PRO A 63 14.27 4.36 23.21
N SER A 64 14.45 3.04 23.03
CA SER A 64 13.77 2.04 23.86
C SER A 64 14.26 2.14 25.30
N ASP A 65 13.34 2.04 26.26
CA ASP A 65 13.70 1.90 27.68
C ASP A 65 14.33 0.51 27.92
N PRO A 66 15.61 0.43 28.35
CA PRO A 66 16.27 -0.84 28.62
C PRO A 66 15.68 -1.60 29.80
N ASN A 67 14.95 -0.91 30.68
CA ASN A 67 14.35 -1.49 31.88
C ASN A 67 12.87 -1.84 31.71
N PHE A 68 12.33 -1.73 30.50
CA PHE A 68 10.93 -2.05 30.23
C PHE A 68 10.66 -3.55 30.41
N ASP A 69 9.85 -3.89 31.42
CA ASP A 69 9.39 -5.27 31.64
C ASP A 69 8.17 -5.57 30.77
N MET A 70 8.43 -6.14 29.59
CA MET A 70 7.38 -6.58 28.65
C MET A 70 6.41 -7.59 29.30
N LYS A 71 6.87 -8.42 30.23
CA LYS A 71 6.03 -9.46 30.84
C LYS A 71 5.02 -8.83 31.78
N ALA A 72 5.50 -8.00 32.71
CA ALA A 72 4.62 -7.30 33.66
C ALA A 72 3.57 -6.43 32.94
N PHE A 73 3.98 -5.69 31.90
CA PHE A 73 3.06 -4.90 31.07
C PHE A 73 1.99 -5.75 30.37
N THR A 74 2.39 -6.93 29.88
CA THR A 74 1.45 -7.83 29.21
C THR A 74 0.50 -8.44 30.24
N ASP A 75 1.00 -8.97 31.35
CA ASP A 75 0.16 -9.58 32.39
C ASP A 75 -0.94 -8.61 32.89
N GLU A 76 -0.60 -7.34 33.13
CA GLU A 76 -1.57 -6.29 33.52
C GLU A 76 -2.67 -6.07 32.46
N ALA A 77 -2.35 -6.17 31.17
CA ALA A 77 -3.29 -5.92 30.08
C ALA A 77 -4.28 -7.07 29.81
N TRP A 78 -4.03 -8.28 30.35
CA TRP A 78 -4.82 -9.48 30.11
C TRP A 78 -5.50 -10.05 31.39
N GLU A 79 -5.35 -9.37 32.54
CA GLU A 79 -6.01 -9.74 33.80
C GLU A 79 -7.42 -9.13 34.00
N ASP A 80 -7.97 -8.45 32.97
CA ASP A 80 -9.40 -8.10 32.81
C ASP A 80 -10.09 -9.03 31.79
#